data_AF-A0A0J6IH37-F1
#
_entry.id   AF-A0A0J6IH37-F1
#
_cell.length_a   1.000
_cell.length_b   1.000
_cell.length_c   1.000
_cell.angle_alpha   90.00
_cell.angle_beta   90.00
_cell.angle_gamma   90.00
#
_symmetry.space_group_name_H-M   'P 1'
#
loop_
_entity.id
_entity.type
_entity.pdbx_description
1 polymer ?
#
loop_
_entity_poly.entity_id
_entity_poly.type
_entity_poly.pdbx_seq_one_letter_code
_entity_poly.pdbx_strand_id
1 'polypeptide(L)'
;MPFLAIRTPLKIAACTAIALLMVSCSSSRTSTPQTAGTISAKPGLDINRAHKDGAPWWDVDVSRIPDATPTLHTGPYKANPYTVLGKSYFPIQESKNYVATGTASWYGTKFHGQNTANGEVYDLYGMSAAHKTLPLPSYVKVTNLDNGKAVVLRVNDRGPFYSDRIIDLSYAAAKKLGYAETGTARVKVEGIDPQAWWAARGRPAPLMLNEPQVAQAAAAPTVSTGKVEQWTPPPQQHASDVIPPVAVHKGQGTYLQVGAFANPDAAELLRSKLSGMVSAPVFISSIVRNQQTLHRVRMGPIASAGEVQQTQNSVRLANLGQPSVVTDQ
;
A
#
# COMPACT_ATOMS: atom_id res chain seq x y z
N MET A 1 69.53 74.19 28.11
CA MET A 1 70.46 73.44 27.23
C MET A 1 70.56 72.04 27.80
N PRO A 2 70.53 70.96 27.00
CA PRO A 2 69.38 70.48 26.23
C PRO A 2 69.12 68.98 26.52
N PHE A 3 68.13 68.37 25.83
CA PHE A 3 68.03 66.93 25.51
C PHE A 3 67.83 65.93 26.67
N LEU A 4 67.08 64.83 26.56
CA LEU A 4 66.14 64.29 25.58
C LEU A 4 65.37 63.19 26.34
N ALA A 5 64.11 63.00 25.97
CA ALA A 5 63.21 61.96 26.47
C ALA A 5 63.70 60.53 26.16
N ILE A 6 63.11 59.54 26.84
CA ILE A 6 62.49 58.29 26.31
C ILE A 6 62.12 57.44 27.56
N ARG A 7 60.88 57.53 28.08
CA ARG A 7 59.70 56.71 27.73
C ARG A 7 60.01 55.21 27.60
N THR A 8 59.83 54.50 28.69
CA THR A 8 59.58 53.05 28.73
C THR A 8 58.25 52.73 28.03
N PRO A 9 58.22 51.88 26.99
CA PRO A 9 56.98 51.25 26.57
C PRO A 9 56.70 50.05 27.47
N LEU A 10 55.87 50.29 28.49
CA LEU A 10 54.98 49.26 29.02
C LEU A 10 54.08 48.81 27.86
N LYS A 11 53.91 47.49 27.70
CA LYS A 11 53.22 46.74 26.62
C LYS A 11 54.15 46.30 25.48
N ILE A 12 54.76 45.13 25.65
CA ILE A 12 54.66 43.93 24.80
C ILE A 12 55.27 42.80 25.64
N ALA A 13 54.48 42.28 26.58
CA ALA A 13 54.72 40.99 27.24
C ALA A 13 53.55 40.06 26.90
N ALA A 14 53.21 40.06 25.61
CA ALA A 14 52.23 39.20 25.00
C ALA A 14 52.73 38.96 23.58
N CYS A 15 53.70 38.06 23.40
CA CYS A 15 54.00 37.46 22.09
C CYS A 15 55.03 36.31 22.08
N THR A 16 55.74 35.98 23.17
CA THR A 16 56.84 34.98 23.07
C THR A 16 56.88 33.98 24.24
N ALA A 17 55.73 33.40 24.60
CA ALA A 17 55.68 32.23 25.48
C ALA A 17 54.51 31.27 25.17
N ILE A 18 54.05 31.22 23.92
CA ILE A 18 53.17 30.16 23.39
C ILE A 18 53.71 29.76 22.02
N ALA A 19 54.96 29.30 21.99
CA ALA A 19 55.64 28.89 20.75
C ALA A 19 56.28 27.50 20.87
N LEU A 20 55.78 26.66 21.78
CA LEU A 20 56.27 25.29 21.99
C LEU A 20 55.18 24.38 22.56
N LEU A 21 54.07 24.26 21.84
CA LEU A 21 53.14 23.13 21.95
C LEU A 21 52.64 22.74 20.56
N MET A 22 53.41 21.82 19.97
CA MET A 22 52.94 20.65 19.24
C MET A 22 52.17 20.86 17.92
N VAL A 23 52.94 20.85 16.83
CA VAL A 23 52.80 19.89 15.72
C VAL A 23 51.37 19.77 15.14
N SER A 24 51.07 20.68 14.21
CA SER A 24 50.02 20.49 13.22
C SER A 24 50.53 19.54 12.13
N CYS A 25 50.29 18.24 12.30
CA CYS A 25 50.42 17.28 11.20
C CYS A 25 49.25 17.49 10.23
N SER A 26 49.54 18.14 9.10
CA SER A 26 48.69 18.11 7.92
C SER A 26 48.68 16.68 7.37
N SER A 27 47.60 15.95 7.59
CA SER A 27 47.31 14.69 6.92
C SER A 27 46.09 14.89 6.03
N SER A 28 46.35 15.12 4.74
CA SER A 28 45.40 14.92 3.67
C SER A 28 44.87 13.49 3.73
N ARG A 29 43.59 13.32 4.07
CA ARG A 29 42.92 12.02 3.90
C ARG A 29 42.57 11.86 2.43
N THR A 30 43.43 11.12 1.74
CA THR A 30 43.09 10.44 0.49
C THR A 30 41.83 9.61 0.72
N SER A 31 40.82 9.84 -0.11
CA SER A 31 39.62 9.00 -0.21
C SER A 31 40.02 7.56 -0.48
N THR A 32 39.94 6.71 0.54
CA THR A 32 39.95 5.26 0.37
C THR A 32 38.61 4.86 -0.25
N PRO A 33 38.58 4.07 -1.33
CA PRO A 33 37.33 3.52 -1.83
C PRO A 33 36.78 2.61 -0.74
N GLN A 34 35.60 2.97 -0.20
CA GLN A 34 34.84 2.05 0.63
C GLN A 34 34.49 0.85 -0.24
N THR A 35 35.19 -0.24 0.02
CA THR A 35 34.80 -1.58 -0.40
C THR A 35 33.38 -1.78 0.09
N ALA A 36 32.45 -1.91 -0.85
CA ALA A 36 31.10 -2.32 -0.59
C ALA A 36 31.14 -3.59 0.27
N GLY A 37 30.80 -3.46 1.55
CA GLY A 37 30.53 -4.59 2.41
C GLY A 37 29.27 -5.26 1.89
N THR A 38 29.43 -6.23 0.99
CA THR A 38 28.38 -7.16 0.62
C THR A 38 27.93 -7.87 1.89
N ILE A 39 26.82 -7.40 2.49
CA ILE A 39 26.10 -8.21 3.47
C ILE A 39 25.55 -9.40 2.69
N SER A 40 26.29 -10.51 2.75
CA SER A 40 25.83 -11.79 2.24
C SER A 40 24.70 -12.28 3.12
N ALA A 41 23.46 -11.91 2.76
CA ALA A 41 22.28 -12.57 3.28
C ALA A 41 22.30 -14.02 2.78
N LYS A 42 22.26 -14.97 3.71
CA LYS A 42 22.07 -16.39 3.38
C LYS A 42 20.74 -16.52 2.61
N PRO A 43 20.75 -17.05 1.37
CA PRO A 43 19.55 -17.10 0.55
C PRO A 43 18.65 -18.25 0.98
N GLY A 44 17.54 -17.93 1.64
CA GLY A 44 16.28 -18.66 1.50
C GLY A 44 15.43 -17.97 0.44
N LEU A 45 15.91 -17.91 -0.80
CA LEU A 45 15.23 -17.28 -1.94
C LEU A 45 14.04 -18.13 -2.37
N ASP A 46 12.88 -17.92 -1.74
CA ASP A 46 11.61 -18.30 -2.37
C ASP A 46 11.28 -17.26 -3.46
N ILE A 47 11.91 -17.40 -4.62
CA ILE A 47 11.70 -16.57 -5.83
C ILE A 47 10.24 -16.52 -6.28
N ASN A 48 9.37 -17.41 -5.78
CA ASN A 48 7.95 -17.45 -6.11
C ASN A 48 7.10 -16.55 -5.20
N ARG A 49 7.62 -16.05 -4.07
CA ARG A 49 6.90 -15.11 -3.21
C ARG A 49 6.86 -13.69 -3.77
N ALA A 50 7.85 -13.28 -4.56
CA ALA A 50 7.87 -11.97 -5.23
C ALA A 50 6.65 -11.74 -6.15
N HIS A 51 5.95 -12.81 -6.56
CA HIS A 51 4.74 -12.76 -7.38
C HIS A 51 3.43 -12.77 -6.58
N LYS A 52 3.47 -12.89 -5.24
CA LYS A 52 2.30 -12.86 -4.37
C LYS A 52 2.21 -11.50 -3.68
N ASP A 53 1.03 -10.89 -3.76
CA ASP A 53 0.77 -9.63 -3.06
C ASP A 53 0.88 -9.83 -1.54
N GLY A 54 1.45 -8.85 -0.85
CA GLY A 54 1.67 -8.93 0.59
C GLY A 54 2.80 -8.03 1.09
N ALA A 55 3.25 -8.31 2.31
CA ALA A 55 4.25 -7.50 2.99
C ALA A 55 5.63 -7.73 2.33
N PRO A 56 6.54 -6.75 2.40
CA PRO A 56 7.92 -7.01 2.03
C PRO A 56 8.48 -8.16 2.88
N TRP A 57 9.29 -8.99 2.24
CA TRP A 57 9.97 -10.15 2.82
C TRP A 57 11.09 -9.81 3.82
N TRP A 58 11.34 -8.53 4.08
CA TRP A 58 12.25 -8.02 5.10
C TRP A 58 11.54 -7.01 6.00
N ASP A 59 12.04 -6.85 7.23
CA ASP A 59 11.50 -5.83 8.13
C ASP A 59 12.07 -4.44 7.81
N VAL A 60 11.20 -3.42 7.79
CA VAL A 60 11.58 -2.02 7.52
C VAL A 60 11.29 -1.14 8.72
N ASP A 61 12.28 -0.41 9.22
CA ASP A 61 12.07 0.61 10.24
C ASP A 61 11.32 1.82 9.65
N VAL A 62 10.01 1.87 9.91
CA VAL A 62 9.12 2.96 9.43
C VAL A 62 9.08 4.15 10.38
N SER A 63 9.77 4.10 11.53
CA SER A 63 9.73 5.18 12.54
C SER A 63 10.33 6.49 12.03
N ARG A 64 11.26 6.40 11.07
CA ARG A 64 11.96 7.54 10.47
C ARG A 64 11.26 8.11 9.24
N ILE A 65 10.23 7.44 8.73
CA ILE A 65 9.49 7.91 7.56
C ILE A 65 8.53 9.01 8.03
N PRO A 66 8.70 10.27 7.57
CA PRO A 66 7.81 11.35 7.95
C PRO A 66 6.43 11.14 7.34
N ASP A 67 5.40 11.64 8.01
CA ASP A 67 4.05 11.69 7.46
C ASP A 67 3.99 12.57 6.20
N ALA A 68 2.95 12.39 5.38
CA ALA A 68 2.71 13.27 4.25
C ALA A 68 2.51 14.71 4.74
N THR A 69 3.16 15.65 4.07
CA THR A 69 3.02 17.09 4.38
C THR A 69 1.96 17.68 3.47
N PRO A 70 0.83 18.22 4.00
CA PRO A 70 -0.20 18.83 3.18
C PRO A 70 0.36 20.00 2.36
N THR A 71 -0.06 20.10 1.11
CA THR A 71 0.36 21.17 0.18
C THR A 71 -0.85 21.63 -0.61
N LEU A 72 -0.88 22.89 -1.02
CA LEU A 72 -1.92 23.36 -1.94
C LEU A 72 -1.67 22.78 -3.33
N HIS A 73 -2.71 22.17 -3.90
CA HIS A 73 -2.70 21.73 -5.30
C HIS A 73 -3.14 22.88 -6.20
N THR A 74 -2.37 23.17 -7.24
CA THR A 74 -2.61 24.27 -8.19
C THR A 74 -3.21 23.79 -9.52
N GLY A 75 -3.20 22.48 -9.78
CA GLY A 75 -3.78 21.86 -10.96
C GLY A 75 -5.25 21.45 -10.79
N PRO A 76 -5.86 20.87 -11.84
CA PRO A 76 -7.19 20.28 -11.72
C PRO A 76 -7.14 19.07 -10.77
N TYR A 77 -8.17 18.93 -9.93
CA TYR A 77 -8.38 17.70 -9.17
C TYR A 77 -9.00 16.64 -10.09
N LYS A 78 -8.51 15.40 -10.00
CA LYS A 78 -9.17 14.26 -10.65
C LYS A 78 -10.39 13.87 -9.82
N ALA A 79 -11.56 14.38 -10.20
CA ALA A 79 -12.84 14.12 -9.53
C ALA A 79 -13.96 13.66 -10.49
N ASN A 80 -13.61 13.24 -11.72
CA ASN A 80 -14.59 12.75 -12.68
C ASN A 80 -15.20 11.40 -12.22
N PRO A 81 -16.52 11.19 -12.43
CA PRO A 81 -17.15 9.89 -12.22
C PRO A 81 -16.45 8.80 -13.02
N TYR A 82 -16.42 7.60 -12.46
CA TYR A 82 -15.75 6.46 -13.09
C TYR A 82 -16.42 5.13 -12.72
N THR A 83 -16.25 4.11 -13.55
CA THR A 83 -16.83 2.78 -13.35
C THR A 83 -15.74 1.74 -13.28
N VAL A 84 -15.77 0.90 -12.24
CA VAL A 84 -14.84 -0.22 -12.04
C VAL A 84 -15.65 -1.42 -11.56
N LEU A 85 -15.45 -2.60 -12.17
CA LEU A 85 -16.15 -3.84 -11.84
C LEU A 85 -17.69 -3.70 -11.87
N GLY A 86 -18.23 -2.94 -12.84
CA GLY A 86 -19.66 -2.70 -12.98
C GLY A 86 -20.28 -1.78 -11.92
N LYS A 87 -19.48 -1.20 -11.01
CA LYS A 87 -19.92 -0.20 -10.02
C LYS A 87 -19.43 1.19 -10.42
N SER A 88 -20.35 2.16 -10.41
CA SER A 88 -20.03 3.57 -10.66
C SER A 88 -19.74 4.32 -9.36
N TYR A 89 -18.71 5.15 -9.38
CA TYR A 89 -18.27 5.98 -8.27
C TYR A 89 -18.30 7.44 -8.67
N PHE A 90 -18.68 8.30 -7.72
CA PHE A 90 -18.81 9.73 -7.91
C PHE A 90 -17.90 10.43 -6.90
N PRO A 91 -16.65 10.78 -7.27
CA PRO A 91 -15.78 11.53 -6.40
C PRO A 91 -16.36 12.89 -6.01
N ILE A 92 -16.13 13.27 -4.76
CA ILE A 92 -16.45 14.61 -4.25
C ILE A 92 -15.39 15.60 -4.71
N GLN A 93 -15.75 16.88 -4.79
CA GLN A 93 -14.88 17.94 -5.30
C GLN A 93 -13.86 18.41 -4.25
N GLU A 94 -14.18 18.29 -2.96
CA GLU A 94 -13.36 18.81 -1.88
C GLU A 94 -13.23 17.79 -0.75
N SER A 95 -12.03 17.65 -0.17
CA SER A 95 -11.78 16.76 0.96
C SER A 95 -11.98 17.41 2.32
N LYS A 96 -12.00 18.76 2.42
CA LYS A 96 -11.85 19.49 3.71
C LYS A 96 -12.86 19.12 4.81
N ASN A 97 -14.06 18.71 4.43
CA ASN A 97 -15.14 18.34 5.37
C ASN A 97 -15.38 16.83 5.42
N TYR A 98 -14.56 16.03 4.74
CA TYR A 98 -14.74 14.58 4.71
C TYR A 98 -14.44 13.98 6.08
N VAL A 99 -15.39 13.23 6.62
CA VAL A 99 -15.20 12.41 7.82
C VAL A 99 -15.93 11.08 7.62
N ALA A 100 -15.23 9.98 7.79
CA ALA A 100 -15.82 8.66 7.76
C ALA A 100 -15.13 7.71 8.74
N THR A 101 -15.87 6.69 9.18
CA THR A 101 -15.31 5.56 9.93
C THR A 101 -15.60 4.28 9.17
N GLY A 102 -14.64 3.37 9.14
CA GLY A 102 -14.79 2.10 8.44
C GLY A 102 -13.53 1.26 8.51
N THR A 103 -13.50 0.20 7.70
CA THR A 103 -12.37 -0.72 7.63
C THR A 103 -11.32 -0.18 6.66
N ALA A 104 -10.06 -0.15 7.09
CA ALA A 104 -8.90 0.06 6.24
C ALA A 104 -8.19 -1.26 5.92
N SER A 105 -7.54 -1.31 4.77
CA SER A 105 -6.47 -2.28 4.51
C SER A 105 -5.22 -1.59 3.97
N TRP A 106 -4.28 -2.35 3.41
CA TRP A 106 -3.12 -1.83 2.71
C TRP A 106 -2.79 -2.67 1.48
N TYR A 107 -2.16 -2.05 0.49
CA TYR A 107 -1.78 -2.70 -0.76
C TYR A 107 -0.28 -3.06 -0.74
N GLY A 108 0.02 -4.30 -1.12
CA GLY A 108 1.34 -4.89 -0.93
C GLY A 108 2.27 -4.78 -2.12
N THR A 109 3.33 -5.58 -2.09
CA THR A 109 4.48 -5.55 -3.01
C THR A 109 4.11 -5.61 -4.48
N LYS A 110 2.97 -6.23 -4.83
CA LYS A 110 2.53 -6.36 -6.23
C LYS A 110 2.32 -5.01 -6.93
N PHE A 111 1.93 -3.99 -6.17
CA PHE A 111 1.63 -2.68 -6.73
C PHE A 111 2.86 -1.76 -6.76
N HIS A 112 3.94 -2.12 -6.06
CA HIS A 112 5.12 -1.26 -5.94
C HIS A 112 5.71 -0.93 -7.32
N GLY A 113 5.99 0.34 -7.56
CA GLY A 113 6.50 0.82 -8.85
C GLY A 113 5.44 0.97 -9.96
N GLN A 114 4.17 0.63 -9.69
CA GLN A 114 3.07 0.83 -10.64
C GLN A 114 2.50 2.25 -10.53
N ASN A 115 1.90 2.74 -11.61
CA ASN A 115 1.22 4.03 -11.62
C ASN A 115 -0.10 3.95 -10.85
N THR A 116 -0.32 4.94 -9.99
CA THR A 116 -1.59 5.20 -9.30
C THR A 116 -2.57 5.91 -10.24
N ALA A 117 -3.82 6.05 -9.80
CA ALA A 117 -4.87 6.71 -10.58
C ALA A 117 -4.58 8.18 -10.92
N ASN A 118 -3.74 8.90 -10.16
CA ASN A 118 -3.33 10.25 -10.53
C ASN A 118 -2.00 10.30 -11.31
N GLY A 119 -1.40 9.15 -11.63
CA GLY A 119 -0.15 9.03 -12.40
C GLY A 119 1.12 9.01 -11.55
N GLU A 120 1.04 9.23 -10.24
CA GLU A 120 2.19 9.05 -9.35
C GLU A 120 2.59 7.57 -9.26
N VAL A 121 3.87 7.27 -9.09
CA VAL A 121 4.35 5.90 -8.86
C VAL A 121 4.06 5.50 -7.42
N TYR A 122 3.44 4.33 -7.22
CA TYR A 122 3.22 3.80 -5.88
C TYR A 122 4.53 3.32 -5.23
N ASP A 123 4.82 3.89 -4.07
CA ASP A 123 5.89 3.46 -3.17
C ASP A 123 5.30 2.82 -1.90
N LEU A 124 5.71 1.59 -1.58
CA LEU A 124 5.32 0.89 -0.36
C LEU A 124 5.67 1.67 0.91
N TYR A 125 6.73 2.47 0.82
CA TYR A 125 7.28 3.28 1.91
C TYR A 125 6.83 4.73 1.85
N GLY A 126 6.08 5.11 0.81
CA GLY A 126 5.44 6.41 0.71
C GLY A 126 4.27 6.54 1.68
N MET A 127 3.99 7.75 2.16
CA MET A 127 2.83 8.02 3.03
C MET A 127 1.60 8.35 2.18
N SER A 128 1.09 7.34 1.47
CA SER A 128 -0.01 7.46 0.52
C SER A 128 -1.19 6.51 0.82
N ALA A 129 -2.32 6.76 0.15
CA ALA A 129 -3.52 5.96 0.25
C ALA A 129 -4.36 5.97 -1.04
N ALA A 130 -5.17 4.93 -1.21
CA ALA A 130 -6.22 4.81 -2.21
C ALA A 130 -7.60 5.05 -1.58
N HIS A 131 -8.42 5.88 -2.23
CA HIS A 131 -9.79 6.14 -1.79
C HIS A 131 -10.79 6.21 -2.97
N LYS A 132 -12.02 5.73 -2.74
CA LYS A 132 -13.07 5.62 -3.77
C LYS A 132 -13.53 6.99 -4.29
N THR A 133 -13.74 7.95 -3.39
CA THR A 133 -14.47 9.19 -3.72
C THR A 133 -13.78 10.48 -3.32
N LEU A 134 -12.56 10.45 -2.78
CA LEU A 134 -11.86 11.69 -2.43
C LEU A 134 -11.23 12.29 -3.70
N PRO A 135 -11.17 13.61 -3.85
CA PRO A 135 -10.48 14.22 -4.99
C PRO A 135 -9.00 13.83 -4.97
N LEU A 136 -8.39 13.66 -6.15
CA LEU A 136 -6.95 13.41 -6.25
C LEU A 136 -6.22 14.62 -6.83
N PRO A 137 -5.08 15.01 -6.25
CA PRO A 137 -4.60 14.57 -4.94
C PRO A 137 -5.45 15.17 -3.81
N SER A 138 -5.47 14.55 -2.64
CA SER A 138 -5.94 15.18 -1.39
C SER A 138 -5.14 14.68 -0.19
N TYR A 139 -5.39 15.24 0.99
CA TYR A 139 -4.74 14.82 2.23
C TYR A 139 -5.76 14.38 3.26
N VAL A 140 -5.43 13.33 3.99
CA VAL A 140 -6.26 12.80 5.07
C VAL A 140 -5.42 12.51 6.31
N LYS A 141 -6.02 12.69 7.49
CA LYS A 141 -5.54 12.11 8.74
C LYS A 141 -6.30 10.80 8.95
N VAL A 142 -5.58 9.71 9.10
CA VAL A 142 -6.14 8.39 9.39
C VAL A 142 -5.78 8.02 10.82
N THR A 143 -6.78 7.72 11.64
CA THR A 143 -6.60 7.27 13.03
C THR A 143 -7.04 5.83 13.15
N ASN A 144 -6.17 4.95 13.64
CA ASN A 144 -6.53 3.60 14.03
C ASN A 144 -7.31 3.66 15.36
N LEU A 145 -8.56 3.24 15.34
CA LEU A 145 -9.48 3.32 16.48
C LEU A 145 -9.17 2.31 17.58
N ASP A 146 -8.41 1.26 17.27
CA ASP A 146 -8.09 0.21 18.23
C ASP A 146 -6.89 0.58 19.12
N ASN A 147 -6.02 1.50 18.68
CA ASN A 147 -4.83 1.92 19.44
C ASN A 147 -4.60 3.44 19.52
N GLY A 148 -5.44 4.25 18.89
CA GLY A 148 -5.36 5.71 18.90
C GLY A 148 -4.22 6.32 18.08
N LYS A 149 -3.39 5.51 17.40
CA LYS A 149 -2.32 6.02 16.54
C LYS A 149 -2.92 6.70 15.31
N ALA A 150 -2.28 7.77 14.86
CA ALA A 150 -2.70 8.51 13.68
C ALA A 150 -1.52 8.84 12.75
N VAL A 151 -1.81 8.94 11.46
CA VAL A 151 -0.86 9.39 10.44
C VAL A 151 -1.55 10.32 9.44
N VAL A 152 -0.78 11.22 8.82
CA VAL A 152 -1.21 12.02 7.66
C VAL A 152 -0.73 11.37 6.36
N LEU A 153 -1.65 11.25 5.40
CA LEU A 153 -1.43 10.58 4.12
C LEU A 153 -1.89 11.45 2.96
N ARG A 154 -1.21 11.28 1.83
CA ARG A 154 -1.65 11.78 0.52
C ARG A 154 -2.53 10.74 -0.15
N VAL A 155 -3.75 11.11 -0.51
CA VAL A 155 -4.61 10.29 -1.36
C VAL A 155 -4.26 10.57 -2.81
N ASN A 156 -3.64 9.59 -3.47
CA ASN A 156 -3.20 9.69 -4.86
C ASN A 156 -3.78 8.58 -5.76
N ASP A 157 -4.50 7.62 -5.19
CA ASP A 157 -5.02 6.47 -5.92
C ASP A 157 -6.52 6.21 -5.70
N ARG A 158 -7.09 5.31 -6.51
CA ARG A 158 -8.48 4.85 -6.46
C ARG A 158 -8.59 3.43 -5.94
N GLY A 159 -9.63 3.20 -5.15
CA GLY A 159 -9.90 1.92 -4.48
C GLY A 159 -10.22 2.14 -3.01
N PRO A 160 -10.35 1.08 -2.20
CA PRO A 160 -10.47 -0.33 -2.57
C PRO A 160 -11.69 -0.61 -3.47
N PHE A 161 -11.68 -1.68 -4.26
CA PHE A 161 -12.83 -2.07 -5.11
C PHE A 161 -13.45 -3.42 -4.73
N TYR A 162 -12.70 -4.22 -3.99
CA TYR A 162 -13.16 -5.47 -3.39
C TYR A 162 -13.43 -5.16 -1.92
N SER A 163 -14.61 -5.52 -1.40
CA SER A 163 -15.13 -5.24 -0.05
C SER A 163 -15.77 -3.86 0.23
N ASP A 164 -16.29 -3.74 1.44
CA ASP A 164 -16.85 -2.54 2.09
C ASP A 164 -15.78 -1.64 2.73
N ARG A 165 -14.49 -1.96 2.60
CA ARG A 165 -13.38 -1.10 3.04
C ARG A 165 -13.51 0.31 2.46
N ILE A 166 -13.11 1.29 3.26
CA ILE A 166 -13.24 2.70 2.90
C ILE A 166 -11.94 3.28 2.33
N ILE A 167 -10.80 2.71 2.71
CA ILE A 167 -9.48 3.22 2.34
C ILE A 167 -8.46 2.08 2.33
N ASP A 168 -7.54 2.08 1.37
CA ASP A 168 -6.35 1.25 1.44
C ASP A 168 -5.12 2.16 1.61
N LEU A 169 -4.20 1.80 2.49
CA LEU A 169 -3.01 2.57 2.84
C LEU A 169 -1.76 1.94 2.23
N SER A 170 -0.66 2.70 2.18
CA SER A 170 0.65 2.09 1.95
C SER A 170 1.07 1.16 3.10
N TYR A 171 1.99 0.24 2.83
CA TYR A 171 2.54 -0.65 3.85
C TYR A 171 3.18 0.13 5.01
N ALA A 172 3.99 1.17 4.72
CA ALA A 172 4.59 1.99 5.77
C ALA A 172 3.55 2.66 6.67
N ALA A 173 2.48 3.20 6.09
CA ALA A 173 1.40 3.81 6.85
C ALA A 173 0.67 2.79 7.73
N ALA A 174 0.36 1.60 7.20
CA ALA A 174 -0.26 0.52 7.98
C ALA A 174 0.63 0.03 9.13
N LYS A 175 1.95 -0.03 8.90
CA LYS A 175 2.92 -0.41 9.93
C LYS A 175 3.03 0.66 11.02
N LYS A 176 3.06 1.95 10.67
CA LYS A 176 3.01 3.06 11.65
C LYS A 176 1.73 3.03 12.48
N LEU A 177 0.59 2.74 11.85
CA LEU A 177 -0.70 2.58 12.53
C LEU A 177 -0.85 1.26 13.29
N GLY A 178 0.12 0.34 13.18
CA GLY A 178 0.17 -0.89 13.96
C GLY A 178 -0.82 -1.97 13.53
N TYR A 179 -1.17 -2.04 12.25
CA TYR A 179 -2.08 -3.08 11.73
C TYR A 179 -1.57 -3.79 10.46
N ALA A 180 -0.32 -3.54 10.03
CA ALA A 180 0.26 -4.21 8.87
C ALA A 180 0.14 -5.74 8.97
N GLU A 181 0.50 -6.31 10.13
CA GLU A 181 0.47 -7.75 10.38
C GLU A 181 -0.95 -8.34 10.44
N THR A 182 -1.93 -7.58 10.91
CA THR A 182 -3.35 -8.02 10.94
C THR A 182 -4.05 -7.83 9.60
N GLY A 183 -3.46 -7.08 8.67
CA GLY A 183 -3.99 -6.82 7.33
C GLY A 183 -5.03 -5.70 7.29
N THR A 184 -5.88 -5.59 8.30
CA THR A 184 -6.94 -4.59 8.39
C THR A 184 -7.03 -3.93 9.76
N ALA A 185 -7.69 -2.77 9.82
CA ALA A 185 -8.01 -2.05 11.06
C ALA A 185 -9.30 -1.23 10.93
N ARG A 186 -9.95 -0.97 12.07
CA ARG A 186 -11.01 0.05 12.14
C ARG A 186 -10.36 1.43 12.21
N VAL A 187 -10.72 2.31 11.27
CA VAL A 187 -10.12 3.64 11.18
C VAL A 187 -11.17 4.74 11.11
N LYS A 188 -10.79 5.92 11.62
CA LYS A 188 -11.44 7.19 11.29
C LYS A 188 -10.58 7.91 10.26
N VAL A 189 -11.18 8.30 9.14
CA VAL A 189 -10.56 9.07 8.05
C VAL A 189 -11.12 10.48 8.08
N GLU A 190 -10.24 11.46 8.21
CA GLU A 190 -10.60 12.89 8.26
C GLU A 190 -9.83 13.62 7.16
N GLY A 191 -10.55 14.31 6.27
CA GLY A 191 -9.92 15.14 5.26
C GLY A 191 -9.21 16.34 5.86
N ILE A 192 -8.09 16.72 5.26
CA ILE A 192 -7.29 17.87 5.67
C ILE A 192 -7.44 18.97 4.63
N ASP A 193 -7.77 20.18 5.08
CA ASP A 193 -7.54 21.41 4.32
C ASP A 193 -6.08 21.86 4.52
N PRO A 194 -5.24 21.85 3.48
CA PRO A 194 -3.85 22.32 3.59
C PRO A 194 -3.76 23.75 4.11
N GLN A 195 -4.66 24.65 3.71
CA GLN A 195 -4.58 26.05 4.13
C GLN A 195 -4.80 26.18 5.64
N ALA A 196 -5.88 25.60 6.18
CA ALA A 196 -6.13 25.57 7.61
C ALA A 196 -5.03 24.82 8.39
N TRP A 197 -4.49 23.73 7.84
CA TRP A 197 -3.43 22.94 8.47
C TRP A 197 -2.15 23.75 8.71
N TRP A 198 -1.76 24.58 7.74
CA TRP A 198 -0.60 25.45 7.86
C TRP A 198 -0.87 26.71 8.68
N ALA A 199 -2.07 27.30 8.55
CA ALA A 199 -2.48 28.45 9.35
C ALA A 199 -2.45 28.13 10.86
N ALA A 200 -2.89 26.94 11.26
CA ALA A 200 -2.81 26.47 12.65
C ALA A 200 -1.36 26.34 13.17
N ARG A 201 -0.36 26.36 12.28
CA ARG A 201 1.08 26.32 12.59
C ARG A 201 1.77 27.66 12.39
N GLY A 202 1.02 28.73 12.16
CA GLY A 202 1.56 30.07 11.92
C GLY A 202 2.38 30.20 10.63
N ARG A 203 2.10 29.35 9.62
CA ARG A 203 2.84 29.32 8.35
C ARG A 203 1.86 29.37 7.17
N PRO A 204 2.25 29.94 6.02
CA PRO A 204 1.48 29.80 4.80
C PRO A 204 1.60 28.38 4.25
N ALA A 205 0.55 27.89 3.59
CA ALA A 205 0.61 26.60 2.91
C ALA A 205 1.50 26.71 1.67
N PRO A 206 2.51 25.85 1.52
CA PRO A 206 3.31 25.80 0.32
C PRO A 206 2.44 25.32 -0.84
N LEU A 207 2.57 26.00 -1.98
CA LEU A 207 2.07 25.52 -3.26
C LEU A 207 2.89 24.29 -3.65
N MET A 208 2.25 23.22 -4.14
CA MET A 208 2.97 22.22 -4.93
C MET A 208 3.35 22.88 -6.25
N LEU A 209 4.57 23.44 -6.29
CA LEU A 209 5.01 24.20 -7.46
C LEU A 209 5.29 23.30 -8.67
N ASN A 210 5.51 22.00 -8.45
CA ASN A 210 5.58 20.96 -9.45
C ASN A 210 4.89 19.72 -8.88
N GLU A 211 3.89 19.15 -9.56
CA GLU A 211 3.71 17.69 -9.48
C GLU A 211 5.09 17.08 -9.80
N PRO A 212 5.54 15.97 -9.16
CA PRO A 212 6.71 15.28 -9.64
C PRO A 212 6.52 15.08 -11.13
N GLN A 213 7.32 15.78 -11.94
CA GLN A 213 7.29 15.59 -13.38
C GLN A 213 7.53 14.10 -13.55
N VAL A 214 6.50 13.39 -14.03
CA VAL A 214 6.75 12.23 -14.89
C VAL A 214 7.85 12.73 -15.80
N ALA A 215 9.04 12.12 -15.74
CA ALA A 215 10.12 12.51 -16.62
C ALA A 215 9.51 12.58 -18.02
N GLN A 216 9.29 13.81 -18.50
CA GLN A 216 8.92 14.02 -19.89
C GLN A 216 10.13 13.48 -20.60
N ALA A 217 9.98 12.30 -21.19
CA ALA A 217 11.01 11.66 -21.95
C ALA A 217 11.55 12.73 -22.90
N ALA A 218 12.75 13.22 -22.60
CA ALA A 218 13.46 14.10 -23.48
C ALA A 218 13.48 13.37 -24.82
N ALA A 219 13.03 14.07 -25.87
CA ALA A 219 13.06 13.55 -27.22
C ALA A 219 14.47 13.03 -27.51
N ALA A 220 14.63 11.71 -27.55
CA ALA A 220 15.80 11.07 -28.11
C ALA A 220 15.51 10.80 -29.60
N PRO A 221 16.43 11.16 -30.50
CA PRO A 221 16.24 10.99 -31.93
C PRO A 221 16.46 9.53 -32.36
N THR A 222 15.90 9.23 -33.53
CA THR A 222 16.18 8.10 -34.43
C THR A 222 15.80 6.69 -34.00
N VAL A 223 14.60 6.29 -34.46
CA VAL A 223 14.26 5.03 -35.14
C VAL A 223 15.19 3.85 -34.85
N SER A 224 14.85 3.06 -33.83
CA SER A 224 15.17 1.64 -33.80
C SER A 224 14.07 0.90 -34.55
N THR A 225 14.44 0.27 -35.67
CA THR A 225 13.61 -0.66 -36.46
C THR A 225 13.42 -2.03 -35.77
N GLY A 226 13.39 -2.05 -34.44
CA GLY A 226 12.92 -3.21 -33.68
C GLY A 226 11.39 -3.27 -33.76
N LYS A 227 10.85 -4.36 -34.32
CA LYS A 227 9.41 -4.60 -34.37
C LYS A 227 8.79 -4.37 -32.99
N VAL A 228 7.85 -3.44 -32.92
CA VAL A 228 6.90 -3.35 -31.82
C VAL A 228 6.20 -4.70 -31.75
N GLU A 229 6.48 -5.49 -30.73
CA GLU A 229 5.56 -6.57 -30.36
C GLU A 229 4.29 -5.87 -29.87
N GLN A 230 3.41 -5.64 -30.84
CA GLN A 230 2.04 -5.23 -30.64
C GLN A 230 1.43 -6.33 -29.77
N TRP A 231 1.31 -6.06 -28.47
CA TRP A 231 0.59 -6.93 -27.56
C TRP A 231 -0.85 -7.04 -28.07
N THR A 232 -1.08 -8.13 -28.78
CA THR A 232 -2.39 -8.53 -29.26
C THR A 232 -2.97 -9.33 -28.11
N PRO A 233 -4.05 -8.87 -27.45
CA PRO A 233 -4.73 -9.72 -26.49
C PRO A 233 -5.06 -11.05 -27.19
N PRO A 234 -4.82 -12.20 -26.55
CA PRO A 234 -5.03 -13.49 -27.20
C PRO A 234 -6.45 -13.53 -27.77
N PRO A 235 -6.61 -13.82 -29.07
CA PRO A 235 -7.93 -13.93 -29.67
C PRO A 235 -8.63 -15.15 -29.07
N GLN A 236 -9.72 -14.84 -28.34
CA GLN A 236 -10.84 -15.73 -28.07
C GLN A 236 -10.53 -16.95 -27.17
N GLN A 237 -10.64 -16.75 -25.86
CA GLN A 237 -11.71 -17.47 -25.18
C GLN A 237 -12.90 -16.53 -25.16
N HIS A 238 -13.62 -16.48 -26.28
CA HIS A 238 -15.02 -16.12 -26.17
C HIS A 238 -15.58 -17.07 -25.11
N ALA A 239 -16.11 -16.47 -24.05
CA ALA A 239 -17.20 -17.10 -23.34
C ALA A 239 -18.13 -17.63 -24.44
N SER A 240 -18.28 -18.96 -24.49
CA SER A 240 -19.33 -19.59 -25.28
C SER A 240 -20.62 -18.83 -25.01
N ASP A 241 -21.45 -18.72 -26.05
CA ASP A 241 -22.72 -17.98 -26.05
C ASP A 241 -23.35 -17.91 -24.66
N VAL A 242 -23.76 -16.70 -24.28
CA VAL A 242 -24.59 -16.46 -23.11
C VAL A 242 -25.78 -17.41 -23.21
N ILE A 243 -25.66 -18.55 -22.52
CA ILE A 243 -26.80 -19.39 -22.20
C ILE A 243 -27.65 -18.45 -21.34
N PRO A 244 -28.92 -18.17 -21.72
CA PRO A 244 -29.83 -17.43 -20.86
C PRO A 244 -29.77 -18.08 -19.48
N PRO A 245 -29.86 -17.31 -18.37
CA PRO A 245 -29.59 -17.83 -17.04
C PRO A 245 -30.33 -19.14 -16.87
N VAL A 246 -29.58 -20.26 -16.94
CA VAL A 246 -30.15 -21.55 -16.67
C VAL A 246 -30.53 -21.41 -15.22
N ALA A 247 -31.84 -21.43 -14.97
CA ALA A 247 -32.39 -21.52 -13.65
C ALA A 247 -31.50 -22.52 -12.92
N VAL A 248 -30.81 -22.06 -11.87
CA VAL A 248 -30.05 -22.93 -10.99
C VAL A 248 -31.03 -24.02 -10.64
N HIS A 249 -30.82 -25.20 -11.21
CA HIS A 249 -31.55 -26.35 -10.76
C HIS A 249 -31.28 -26.36 -9.26
N LYS A 250 -32.34 -26.23 -8.46
CA LYS A 250 -32.38 -26.75 -7.10
C LYS A 250 -32.16 -28.26 -7.19
N GLY A 251 -30.96 -28.64 -7.62
CA GLY A 251 -30.48 -29.99 -7.66
C GLY A 251 -30.15 -30.32 -6.22
N GLN A 252 -30.69 -31.42 -5.75
CA GLN A 252 -30.36 -32.00 -4.46
C GLN A 252 -28.87 -32.40 -4.47
N GLY A 253 -28.00 -31.42 -4.26
CA GLY A 253 -26.56 -31.55 -4.31
C GLY A 253 -25.98 -31.50 -2.90
N THR A 254 -25.03 -32.38 -2.62
CA THR A 254 -24.27 -32.33 -1.37
C THR A 254 -23.17 -31.29 -1.53
N TYR A 255 -23.14 -30.29 -0.65
CA TYR A 255 -22.11 -29.26 -0.62
C TYR A 255 -21.21 -29.48 0.59
N LEU A 256 -19.95 -29.08 0.46
CA LEU A 256 -19.00 -29.11 1.56
C LEU A 256 -18.68 -27.67 1.97
N GLN A 257 -19.03 -27.30 3.21
CA GLN A 257 -18.66 -26.01 3.77
C GLN A 257 -17.30 -26.14 4.45
N VAL A 258 -16.29 -25.45 3.90
CA VAL A 258 -14.91 -25.54 4.36
C VAL A 258 -14.60 -24.51 5.46
N GLY A 259 -15.30 -23.38 5.45
CA GLY A 259 -15.16 -22.35 6.48
C GLY A 259 -16.26 -21.28 6.42
N ALA A 260 -16.39 -20.51 7.49
CA ALA A 260 -17.25 -19.33 7.55
C ALA A 260 -16.48 -18.19 8.22
N PHE A 261 -16.40 -17.05 7.55
CA PHE A 261 -15.57 -15.92 7.97
C PHE A 261 -16.41 -14.66 8.10
N ALA A 262 -16.17 -13.87 9.14
CA ALA A 262 -16.73 -12.51 9.22
C ALA A 262 -16.03 -11.55 8.25
N ASN A 263 -14.77 -11.83 7.87
CA ASN A 263 -14.00 -11.04 6.93
C ASN A 263 -14.11 -11.63 5.50
N PRO A 264 -14.57 -10.87 4.49
CA PRO A 264 -14.68 -11.32 3.10
C PRO A 264 -13.33 -11.66 2.47
N ASP A 265 -12.23 -10.96 2.81
CA ASP A 265 -10.91 -11.23 2.23
C ASP A 265 -10.35 -12.57 2.72
N ALA A 266 -10.64 -12.95 3.98
CA ALA A 266 -10.28 -14.27 4.50
C ALA A 266 -11.04 -15.39 3.78
N ALA A 267 -12.31 -15.14 3.43
CA ALA A 267 -13.10 -16.07 2.63
C ALA A 267 -12.57 -16.19 1.18
N GLU A 268 -12.17 -15.08 0.55
CA GLU A 268 -11.60 -15.07 -0.80
C GLU A 268 -10.21 -15.74 -0.84
N LEU A 269 -9.39 -15.52 0.18
CA LEU A 269 -8.09 -16.20 0.32
C LEU A 269 -8.26 -17.71 0.43
N LEU A 270 -9.22 -18.17 1.25
CA LEU A 270 -9.51 -19.60 1.37
C LEU A 270 -10.07 -20.16 0.05
N ARG A 271 -10.99 -19.44 -0.60
CA ARG A 271 -11.55 -19.85 -1.90
C ARG A 271 -10.44 -20.02 -2.95
N SER A 272 -9.56 -19.03 -3.09
CA SER A 272 -8.45 -19.07 -4.05
C SER A 272 -7.54 -20.27 -3.77
N LYS A 273 -7.18 -20.48 -2.49
CA LYS A 273 -6.35 -21.61 -2.07
C LYS A 273 -7.01 -22.96 -2.37
N LEU A 274 -8.32 -23.09 -2.11
CA LEU A 274 -9.07 -24.31 -2.40
C LEU A 274 -9.21 -24.54 -3.91
N SER A 275 -9.51 -23.51 -4.71
CA SER A 275 -9.68 -23.63 -6.17
C SER A 275 -8.45 -24.15 -6.91
N GLY A 276 -7.25 -23.97 -6.34
CA GLY A 276 -6.00 -24.52 -6.90
C GLY A 276 -5.72 -25.97 -6.50
N MET A 277 -6.47 -26.54 -5.55
CA MET A 277 -6.24 -27.87 -4.98
C MET A 277 -7.39 -28.85 -5.21
N VAL A 278 -8.59 -28.35 -5.52
CA VAL A 278 -9.78 -29.18 -5.73
C VAL A 278 -10.40 -28.87 -7.08
N SER A 279 -10.83 -29.91 -7.80
CA SER A 279 -11.50 -29.78 -9.09
C SER A 279 -12.96 -29.33 -8.97
N ALA A 280 -13.54 -29.40 -7.77
CA ALA A 280 -14.91 -28.99 -7.52
C ALA A 280 -15.04 -27.45 -7.53
N PRO A 281 -16.18 -26.89 -8.00
CA PRO A 281 -16.40 -25.46 -7.97
C PRO A 281 -16.39 -24.94 -6.53
N VAL A 282 -15.58 -23.91 -6.26
CA VAL A 282 -15.52 -23.24 -4.94
C VAL A 282 -16.12 -21.85 -5.06
N PHE A 283 -17.14 -21.58 -4.23
CA PHE A 283 -17.86 -20.32 -4.23
C PHE A 283 -18.11 -19.83 -2.80
N ILE A 284 -18.35 -18.52 -2.67
CA ILE A 284 -18.62 -17.87 -1.39
C ILE A 284 -20.09 -17.50 -1.34
N SER A 285 -20.77 -17.91 -0.28
CA SER A 285 -22.15 -17.53 0.01
C SER A 285 -22.16 -16.65 1.24
N SER A 286 -22.65 -15.42 1.10
CA SER A 286 -22.82 -14.48 2.20
C SER A 286 -24.20 -14.66 2.83
N ILE A 287 -24.25 -14.76 4.15
CA ILE A 287 -25.50 -14.82 4.92
C ILE A 287 -25.45 -13.83 6.08
N VAL A 288 -26.61 -13.32 6.50
CA VAL A 288 -26.70 -12.47 7.69
C VAL A 288 -27.27 -13.31 8.83
N ARG A 289 -26.53 -13.44 9.93
CA ARG A 289 -26.97 -14.14 11.15
C ARG A 289 -26.68 -13.25 12.35
N ASN A 290 -27.68 -13.00 13.19
CA ASN A 290 -27.54 -12.15 14.39
C ASN A 290 -26.90 -10.78 14.09
N GLN A 291 -27.35 -10.08 13.05
CA GLN A 291 -26.81 -8.78 12.60
C GLN A 291 -25.33 -8.78 12.14
N GLN A 292 -24.71 -9.95 11.96
CA GLN A 292 -23.36 -10.10 11.41
C GLN A 292 -23.42 -10.83 10.06
N THR A 293 -22.70 -10.29 9.07
CA THR A 293 -22.54 -10.96 7.76
C THR A 293 -21.44 -12.00 7.87
N LEU A 294 -21.77 -13.26 7.58
CA LEU A 294 -20.83 -14.36 7.50
C LEU A 294 -20.67 -14.79 6.04
N HIS A 295 -19.43 -14.84 5.58
CA HIS A 295 -19.02 -15.33 4.28
C HIS A 295 -18.65 -16.81 4.40
N ARG A 296 -19.52 -17.69 3.91
CA ARG A 296 -19.30 -19.14 3.92
C ARG A 296 -18.61 -19.58 2.65
N VAL A 297 -17.48 -20.23 2.78
CA VAL A 297 -16.75 -20.84 1.66
C VAL A 297 -17.29 -22.25 1.47
N ARG A 298 -17.98 -22.48 0.35
CA ARG A 298 -18.61 -23.75 0.00
C ARG A 298 -18.01 -24.30 -1.28
N MET A 299 -18.00 -25.61 -1.39
CA MET A 299 -17.59 -26.31 -2.60
C MET A 299 -18.61 -27.38 -3.00
N GLY A 300 -18.80 -27.53 -4.30
CA GLY A 300 -19.76 -28.48 -4.87
C GLY A 300 -20.57 -27.87 -6.03
N PRO A 301 -21.62 -28.56 -6.50
CA PRO A 301 -22.16 -29.81 -5.96
C PRO A 301 -21.19 -30.99 -6.13
N ILE A 302 -21.08 -31.85 -5.11
CA ILE A 302 -20.30 -33.10 -5.16
C ILE A 302 -21.26 -34.26 -5.42
N ALA A 303 -20.97 -35.07 -6.44
CA ALA A 303 -21.92 -36.05 -6.96
C ALA A 303 -21.93 -37.38 -6.20
N SER A 304 -20.84 -37.73 -5.49
CA SER A 304 -20.72 -39.03 -4.81
C SER A 304 -20.21 -38.93 -3.36
N ALA A 305 -20.69 -39.81 -2.49
CA ALA A 305 -20.25 -39.89 -1.10
C ALA A 305 -18.74 -40.22 -0.96
N GLY A 306 -18.17 -40.97 -1.91
CA GLY A 306 -16.74 -41.27 -1.95
C GLY A 306 -15.88 -40.03 -2.22
N GLU A 307 -16.34 -39.16 -3.12
CA GLU A 307 -15.66 -37.91 -3.47
C GLU A 307 -15.74 -36.86 -2.34
N VAL A 308 -16.84 -36.86 -1.57
CA VAL A 308 -16.96 -36.04 -0.34
C VAL A 308 -15.87 -36.43 0.66
N GLN A 309 -15.67 -37.72 0.93
CA GLN A 309 -14.70 -38.19 1.91
C GLN A 309 -13.25 -37.96 1.47
N GLN A 310 -12.96 -38.17 0.18
CA GLN A 310 -11.64 -37.85 -0.39
C GLN A 310 -11.34 -36.36 -0.29
N THR A 311 -12.31 -35.50 -0.63
CA THR A 311 -12.18 -34.05 -0.55
C THR A 311 -11.99 -33.57 0.90
N GLN A 312 -12.74 -34.12 1.85
CA GLN A 312 -12.57 -33.82 3.28
C GLN A 312 -11.17 -34.19 3.78
N ASN A 313 -10.64 -35.33 3.35
CA ASN A 313 -9.29 -35.77 3.68
C ASN A 313 -8.24 -34.82 3.08
N SER A 314 -8.39 -34.42 1.81
CA SER A 314 -7.48 -33.47 1.15
C SER A 314 -7.45 -32.11 1.86
N VAL A 315 -8.60 -31.58 2.24
CA VAL A 315 -8.71 -30.29 2.97
C VAL A 315 -8.08 -30.40 4.37
N ARG A 316 -8.28 -31.52 5.07
CA ARG A 316 -7.70 -31.79 6.40
C ARG A 316 -6.18 -31.93 6.33
N LEU A 317 -5.67 -32.69 5.35
CA LEU A 317 -4.23 -32.87 5.11
C LEU A 317 -3.55 -31.55 4.73
N ALA A 318 -4.24 -30.66 4.03
CA ALA A 318 -3.74 -29.34 3.66
C ALA A 318 -3.86 -28.28 4.79
N ASN A 319 -4.35 -28.66 5.97
CA ASN A 319 -4.59 -27.78 7.12
C ASN A 319 -5.44 -26.54 6.78
N LEU A 320 -6.45 -26.72 5.90
CA LEU A 320 -7.30 -25.65 5.36
C LEU A 320 -8.62 -25.46 6.10
N GLY A 321 -8.80 -26.16 7.22
CA GLY A 321 -10.01 -26.12 8.04
C GLY A 321 -10.63 -27.49 8.26
N GLN A 322 -11.81 -27.49 8.87
CA GLN A 322 -12.60 -28.69 9.16
C GLN A 322 -13.86 -28.67 8.29
N PRO A 323 -13.83 -29.32 7.11
CA PRO A 323 -14.93 -29.28 6.18
C PRO A 323 -16.15 -30.06 6.70
N SER A 324 -17.31 -29.41 6.71
CA SER A 324 -18.60 -29.98 7.13
C SER A 324 -19.51 -30.20 5.93
N VAL A 325 -20.21 -31.33 5.90
CA VAL A 325 -21.18 -31.65 4.85
C VAL A 325 -22.47 -30.87 5.11
N VAL A 326 -22.98 -30.19 4.09
CA VAL A 326 -24.20 -29.38 4.16
C VAL A 326 -25.07 -29.69 2.93
N THR A 327 -26.33 -30.02 3.18
CA THR A 327 -27.38 -30.15 2.15
C THR A 327 -28.08 -28.80 1.98
N ASP A 328 -28.51 -28.49 0.75
CA ASP A 328 -29.15 -27.21 0.43
C ASP A 328 -30.41 -26.96 1.29
N GLN A 329 -30.40 -25.88 2.08
CA GLN A 329 -31.54 -25.27 2.76
C GLN A 329 -31.42 -23.75 2.67
#